data_AF-A0A960EVZ3-F1
#
_entry.id   AF-A0A960EVZ3-F1
#
_cell.length_a   1.000
_cell.length_b   1.000
_cell.length_c   1.000
_cell.angle_alpha   90.00
_cell.angle_beta   90.00
_cell.angle_gamma   90.00
#
_symmetry.space_group_name_H-M   'P 1'
#
loop_
_entity.id
_entity.type
_entity.pdbx_description
1 polymer ?
#
loop_
_entity_poly.entity_id
_entity_poly.type
_entity_poly.pdbx_seq_one_letter_code
_entity_poly.pdbx_strand_id
1 'polypeptide(L)'
;MVAAQGDDSKAPSGSAEAIGRTAAQVASTEAEAVQDAAARAAQAQRAEIARRQRAAKKAVEKAAAAKAAKAAADAKLAEAFYRGLAEHEAEVARQQTAAAVEQAAREQAAREQAARQAAAAPAVPAGSVWDALAQCEAGGNWAINTGNGYYGGLQFSASSWHAVGGTGLPHQHSRETQIAMGERLRAAQGWGAWPACSRKLGLR
;
A
#
# COMPACT_ATOMS: atom_id res chain seq x y z
N MET A 1 12.52 -106.06 -103.71
CA MET A 1 12.02 -106.86 -102.56
C MET A 1 12.77 -106.37 -101.32
N VAL A 2 12.21 -106.06 -100.16
CA VAL A 2 10.85 -106.11 -99.59
C VAL A 2 10.94 -105.28 -98.28
N ALA A 3 9.98 -104.37 -98.08
CA ALA A 3 9.36 -103.94 -96.80
C ALA A 3 10.23 -103.29 -95.69
N ALA A 4 9.72 -102.51 -94.74
CA ALA A 4 8.38 -102.09 -94.29
C ALA A 4 8.60 -100.79 -93.44
N GLN A 5 7.70 -99.78 -93.53
CA GLN A 5 6.72 -99.36 -92.49
C GLN A 5 7.36 -99.01 -91.13
N GLY A 6 7.17 -97.85 -90.51
CA GLY A 6 5.96 -97.04 -90.34
C GLY A 6 5.80 -96.77 -88.83
N ASP A 7 5.08 -95.70 -88.48
CA ASP A 7 4.68 -95.22 -87.14
C ASP A 7 5.71 -94.48 -86.27
N ASP A 8 5.35 -93.44 -85.51
CA ASP A 8 4.33 -92.39 -85.60
C ASP A 8 4.58 -91.46 -84.39
N SER A 9 4.33 -90.17 -84.59
CA SER A 9 3.75 -89.25 -83.61
C SER A 9 4.30 -89.19 -82.16
N LYS A 10 4.85 -88.01 -81.82
CA LYS A 10 4.26 -87.04 -80.87
C LYS A 10 5.30 -86.38 -79.95
N ALA A 11 5.62 -85.12 -80.25
CA ALA A 11 6.12 -84.18 -79.25
C ALA A 11 5.02 -83.87 -78.21
N PRO A 12 5.41 -83.55 -76.96
CA PRO A 12 5.27 -82.16 -76.56
C PRO A 12 6.65 -81.63 -76.10
N SER A 13 7.17 -80.58 -76.72
CA SER A 13 6.75 -79.20 -76.43
C SER A 13 6.78 -78.93 -74.92
N GLY A 14 7.91 -78.44 -74.42
CA GLY A 14 7.89 -77.60 -73.21
C GLY A 14 8.84 -77.92 -72.06
N SER A 15 10.10 -78.33 -72.28
CA SER A 15 11.05 -78.39 -71.14
C SER A 15 12.52 -78.03 -71.41
N ALA A 16 12.89 -77.61 -72.63
CA ALA A 16 14.27 -77.20 -72.93
C ALA A 16 14.46 -75.67 -73.05
N GLU A 17 13.42 -74.86 -72.83
CA GLU A 17 13.52 -73.40 -72.77
C GLU A 17 13.76 -72.89 -71.34
N ALA A 18 14.52 -73.66 -70.53
CA ALA A 18 14.79 -73.29 -69.15
C ALA A 18 16.29 -73.27 -68.78
N ILE A 19 17.21 -73.73 -69.62
CA ILE A 19 18.65 -73.79 -69.25
C ILE A 19 19.53 -73.35 -70.42
N GLY A 20 19.61 -72.04 -70.65
CA GLY A 20 20.44 -71.48 -71.71
C GLY A 20 20.65 -69.98 -71.60
N ARG A 21 20.95 -69.45 -70.40
CA ARG A 21 21.46 -68.09 -70.31
C ARG A 21 22.90 -68.06 -70.78
N THR A 22 23.22 -67.17 -71.71
CA THR A 22 24.61 -66.89 -72.08
C THR A 22 25.30 -66.12 -70.94
N ALA A 23 26.61 -66.27 -70.77
CA ALA A 23 27.36 -65.58 -69.70
C ALA A 23 27.19 -64.05 -69.74
N ALA A 24 26.99 -63.47 -70.92
CA ALA A 24 26.74 -62.04 -71.12
C ALA A 24 25.38 -61.59 -70.54
N GLN A 25 24.33 -62.40 -70.68
CA GLN A 25 23.02 -62.10 -70.10
C GLN A 25 23.05 -62.19 -68.57
N VAL A 26 23.78 -63.16 -68.01
CA VAL A 26 23.97 -63.28 -66.55
C VAL A 26 24.71 -62.04 -66.02
N ALA A 27 25.80 -61.65 -66.65
CA ALA A 27 26.57 -60.46 -66.26
C ALA A 27 25.75 -59.15 -66.35
N SER A 28 24.88 -59.01 -67.37
CA SER A 28 23.99 -57.85 -67.49
C SER A 28 22.95 -57.80 -66.35
N THR A 29 22.33 -58.94 -66.03
CA THR A 29 21.34 -59.00 -64.93
C THR A 29 21.97 -58.78 -63.56
N GLU A 30 23.21 -59.22 -63.36
CA GLU A 30 23.95 -58.97 -62.12
C GLU A 30 24.32 -57.48 -61.99
N ALA A 31 24.70 -56.81 -63.08
CA ALA A 31 24.98 -55.38 -63.09
C ALA A 31 23.72 -54.54 -62.78
N GLU A 32 22.57 -54.88 -63.36
CA GLU A 32 21.28 -54.23 -63.07
C GLU A 32 20.87 -54.44 -61.60
N ALA A 33 21.04 -55.65 -61.06
CA ALA A 33 20.74 -55.95 -59.66
C ALA A 33 21.61 -55.14 -58.68
N VAL A 34 22.88 -54.92 -59.02
CA VAL A 34 23.80 -54.06 -58.23
C VAL A 34 23.37 -52.59 -58.29
N GLN A 35 22.95 -52.10 -59.46
CA GLN A 35 22.45 -50.73 -59.62
C GLN A 35 21.15 -50.51 -58.83
N ASP A 36 20.21 -51.45 -58.86
CA ASP A 36 18.97 -51.41 -58.09
C ASP A 36 19.22 -51.48 -56.58
N ALA A 37 20.19 -52.29 -56.14
CA ALA A 37 20.62 -52.33 -54.76
C ALA A 37 21.22 -50.98 -54.32
N ALA A 38 22.07 -50.37 -55.16
CA ALA A 38 22.66 -49.06 -54.90
C ALA A 38 21.60 -47.94 -54.85
N ALA A 39 20.60 -47.96 -55.76
CA ALA A 39 19.51 -47.00 -55.77
C ALA A 39 18.63 -47.10 -54.52
N ARG A 40 18.29 -48.33 -54.08
CA ARG A 40 17.54 -48.55 -52.83
C ARG A 40 18.33 -48.13 -51.60
N ALA A 41 19.64 -48.40 -51.56
CA ALA A 41 20.51 -47.94 -50.48
C ALA A 41 20.57 -46.39 -50.43
N ALA A 42 20.70 -45.73 -51.58
CA ALA A 42 20.70 -44.26 -51.67
C ALA A 42 19.34 -43.67 -51.24
N GLN A 43 18.22 -44.28 -51.63
CA GLN A 43 16.89 -43.86 -51.19
C GLN A 43 16.71 -44.02 -49.67
N ALA A 44 17.17 -45.13 -49.09
CA ALA A 44 17.14 -45.36 -47.65
C ALA A 44 17.98 -44.33 -46.88
N GLN A 45 19.19 -44.01 -47.37
CA GLN A 45 20.05 -42.98 -46.79
C GLN A 45 19.39 -41.60 -46.87
N ARG A 46 18.79 -41.22 -48.00
CA ARG A 46 18.06 -39.96 -48.16
C ARG A 46 16.87 -39.87 -47.21
N ALA A 47 16.13 -40.97 -47.02
CA ALA A 47 15.00 -41.02 -46.09
C ALA A 47 15.46 -40.85 -44.63
N GLU A 48 16.57 -41.48 -44.24
CA GLU A 48 17.15 -41.33 -42.90
C GLU A 48 17.67 -39.90 -42.65
N ILE A 49 18.36 -39.29 -43.63
CA ILE A 49 18.77 -37.88 -43.55
C ILE A 49 17.55 -36.97 -43.39
N ALA A 50 16.49 -37.18 -44.17
CA ALA A 50 15.27 -36.40 -44.06
C ALA A 50 14.58 -36.56 -42.69
N ARG A 51 14.58 -37.78 -42.12
CA ARG A 51 14.08 -38.04 -40.76
C ARG A 51 14.90 -37.29 -39.72
N ARG A 52 16.24 -37.36 -39.79
CA ARG A 52 17.14 -36.64 -38.88
C ARG A 52 16.98 -35.13 -39.00
N GLN A 53 16.85 -34.60 -40.21
CA GLN A 53 16.61 -33.16 -40.44
C GLN A 53 15.27 -32.71 -39.85
N ARG A 54 14.18 -33.48 -40.03
CA ARG A 54 12.88 -33.19 -39.41
C ARG A 54 12.94 -33.23 -37.89
N ALA A 55 13.60 -34.24 -37.33
CA ALA A 55 13.79 -34.35 -35.88
C ALA A 55 14.62 -33.19 -35.33
N ALA A 56 15.72 -32.82 -36.00
CA ALA A 56 16.56 -31.69 -35.63
C ALA A 56 15.79 -30.36 -35.69
N LYS A 57 15.03 -30.11 -36.76
CA LYS A 57 14.17 -28.92 -36.88
C LYS A 57 13.17 -28.84 -35.72
N LYS A 58 12.47 -29.93 -35.43
CA LYS A 58 11.52 -30.00 -34.31
C LYS A 58 12.20 -29.76 -32.95
N ALA A 59 13.42 -30.25 -32.77
CA ALA A 59 14.18 -30.02 -31.54
C ALA A 59 14.57 -28.54 -31.37
N VAL A 60 15.02 -27.88 -32.44
CA VAL A 60 15.34 -26.44 -32.44
C VAL A 60 14.09 -25.60 -32.15
N GLU A 61 12.96 -25.90 -32.81
CA GLU A 61 11.69 -25.21 -32.57
C GLU A 61 11.22 -25.38 -31.11
N LYS A 62 11.33 -26.59 -30.56
CA LYS A 62 10.99 -26.86 -29.15
C LYS A 62 11.90 -26.08 -28.19
N ALA A 63 13.21 -26.02 -28.48
CA ALA A 63 14.16 -25.26 -27.66
C ALA A 63 13.88 -23.74 -27.71
N ALA A 64 13.53 -23.22 -28.88
CA ALA A 64 13.12 -21.82 -29.04
C ALA A 64 11.84 -21.51 -28.25
N ALA A 65 10.82 -22.38 -28.33
CA ALA A 65 9.59 -22.25 -27.56
C ALA A 65 9.83 -22.29 -26.04
N ALA A 66 10.71 -23.19 -25.57
CA ALA A 66 11.08 -23.26 -24.16
C ALA A 66 11.79 -21.99 -23.67
N LYS A 67 12.70 -21.43 -24.49
CA LYS A 67 13.38 -20.16 -24.18
C LYS A 67 12.39 -19.00 -24.12
N ALA A 68 11.44 -18.92 -25.06
CA ALA A 68 10.39 -17.90 -25.07
C ALA A 68 9.47 -18.02 -23.84
N ALA A 69 9.09 -19.25 -23.45
CA ALA A 69 8.29 -19.49 -22.26
C ALA A 69 9.01 -19.03 -20.98
N LYS A 70 10.32 -19.31 -20.86
CA LYS A 70 11.11 -18.81 -19.74
C LYS A 70 11.18 -17.29 -19.72
N ALA A 71 11.46 -16.64 -20.84
CA ALA A 71 11.50 -15.18 -20.92
C ALA A 71 10.15 -14.54 -20.53
N ALA A 72 9.02 -15.15 -20.93
CA ALA A 72 7.69 -14.69 -20.53
C ALA A 72 7.43 -14.87 -19.03
N ALA A 73 7.92 -15.96 -18.42
CA ALA A 73 7.83 -16.15 -16.97
C ALA A 73 8.68 -15.12 -16.21
N ASP A 74 9.91 -14.86 -16.67
CA ASP A 74 10.80 -13.87 -16.07
C ASP A 74 10.20 -12.44 -16.16
N ALA A 75 9.56 -12.11 -17.30
CA ALA A 75 8.87 -10.82 -17.47
C ALA A 75 7.68 -10.66 -16.50
N LYS A 76 6.87 -11.72 -16.30
CA LYS A 76 5.77 -11.70 -15.31
C LYS A 76 6.28 -11.55 -13.89
N LEU A 77 7.41 -12.20 -13.56
CA LEU A 77 8.02 -12.05 -12.25
C LEU A 77 8.51 -10.62 -12.02
N ALA A 78 9.14 -10.00 -13.03
CA ALA A 78 9.55 -8.60 -12.96
C ALA A 78 8.36 -7.66 -12.77
N GLU A 79 7.28 -7.84 -13.53
CA GLU A 79 6.04 -7.06 -13.39
C GLU A 79 5.46 -7.17 -11.97
N ALA A 80 5.36 -8.39 -11.43
CA ALA A 80 4.88 -8.62 -10.08
C ALA A 80 5.78 -7.96 -9.02
N PHE A 81 7.10 -7.99 -9.19
CA PHE A 81 8.05 -7.35 -8.29
C PHE A 81 7.87 -5.83 -8.26
N TYR A 82 7.84 -5.18 -9.43
CA TYR A 82 7.65 -3.71 -9.50
C TYR A 82 6.27 -3.28 -8.98
N ARG A 83 5.23 -4.07 -9.25
CA ARG A 83 3.90 -3.84 -8.66
C ARG A 83 3.95 -3.92 -7.14
N GLY A 84 4.62 -4.94 -6.59
CA GLY A 84 4.78 -5.10 -5.14
C GLY A 84 5.53 -3.93 -4.50
N LEU A 85 6.59 -3.42 -5.15
CA LEU A 85 7.30 -2.22 -4.70
C LEU A 85 6.39 -0.99 -4.65
N ALA A 86 5.59 -0.75 -5.70
CA ALA A 86 4.66 0.37 -5.75
C ALA A 86 3.57 0.27 -4.66
N GLU A 87 3.02 -0.93 -4.44
CA GLU A 87 2.04 -1.19 -3.38
C GLU A 87 2.65 -0.96 -1.98
N HIS A 88 3.90 -1.39 -1.76
CA HIS A 88 4.62 -1.16 -0.51
C HIS A 88 4.93 0.32 -0.27
N GLU A 89 5.39 1.05 -1.29
CA GLU A 89 5.61 2.50 -1.20
C GLU A 89 4.32 3.25 -0.86
N ALA A 90 3.19 2.86 -1.46
CA ALA A 90 1.89 3.45 -1.15
C ALA A 90 1.45 3.14 0.30
N GLU A 91 1.72 1.94 0.81
CA GLU A 91 1.46 1.58 2.21
C GLU A 91 2.32 2.40 3.18
N VAL A 92 3.62 2.52 2.90
CA VAL A 92 4.52 3.35 3.71
C VAL A 92 4.05 4.81 3.72
N ALA A 93 3.64 5.36 2.57
CA ALA A 93 3.11 6.72 2.50
C ALA A 93 1.81 6.89 3.32
N ARG A 94 0.91 5.90 3.30
CA ARG A 94 -0.29 5.89 4.15
C ARG A 94 0.06 5.88 5.63
N GLN A 95 0.99 5.04 6.06
CA GLN A 95 1.45 4.94 7.45
C GLN A 95 2.10 6.25 7.92
N GLN A 96 2.97 6.84 7.09
CA GLN A 96 3.59 8.13 7.38
C GLN A 96 2.55 9.26 7.50
N THR A 97 1.55 9.28 6.62
CA THR A 97 0.47 10.27 6.69
C THR A 97 -0.36 10.09 7.96
N ALA A 98 -0.73 8.86 8.31
CA ALA A 98 -1.47 8.57 9.54
C ALA A 98 -0.68 8.98 10.79
N ALA A 99 0.62 8.66 10.85
CA ALA A 99 1.49 9.05 11.94
C ALA A 99 1.62 10.59 12.06
N ALA A 100 1.75 11.30 10.94
CA ALA A 100 1.81 12.76 10.93
C ALA A 100 0.51 13.40 11.44
N VAL A 101 -0.66 12.85 11.06
CA VAL A 101 -1.96 13.32 11.57
C VAL A 101 -2.08 13.11 13.08
N GLU A 102 -1.63 11.95 13.59
CA GLU A 102 -1.64 11.67 15.03
C GLU A 102 -0.72 12.62 15.81
N GLN A 103 0.49 12.87 15.29
CA GLN A 103 1.42 13.84 15.88
C GLN A 103 0.82 15.25 15.91
N ALA A 104 0.24 15.71 14.80
CA ALA A 104 -0.42 17.02 14.75
C ALA A 104 -1.58 17.12 15.76
N ALA A 105 -2.38 16.06 15.92
CA ALA A 105 -3.46 16.01 16.90
C ALA A 105 -2.93 16.10 18.35
N ARG A 106 -1.83 15.39 18.67
CA ARG A 106 -1.18 15.47 19.99
C ARG A 106 -0.63 16.86 20.27
N GLU A 107 -0.03 17.50 19.28
CA GLU A 107 0.48 18.87 19.40
C GLU A 107 -0.66 19.89 19.61
N GLN A 108 -1.76 19.76 18.86
CA GLN A 108 -2.92 20.62 19.06
C GLN A 108 -3.49 20.45 20.47
N ALA A 109 -3.67 19.20 20.94
CA ALA A 109 -4.15 18.93 22.29
C ALA A 109 -3.22 19.53 23.36
N ALA A 110 -1.90 19.42 23.17
CA ALA A 110 -0.92 20.02 24.07
C ALA A 110 -1.01 21.55 24.09
N ARG A 111 -1.20 22.20 22.94
CA ARG A 111 -1.40 23.66 22.84
C ARG A 111 -2.68 24.11 23.54
N GLU A 112 -3.78 23.38 23.35
CA GLU A 112 -5.04 23.67 24.02
C GLU A 112 -4.93 23.51 25.54
N GLN A 113 -4.24 22.47 26.01
CA GLN A 113 -3.98 22.29 27.44
C GLN A 113 -3.10 23.42 28.00
N ALA A 114 -2.03 23.80 27.29
CA ALA A 114 -1.17 24.92 27.69
C ALA A 114 -1.96 26.24 27.73
N ALA A 115 -2.84 26.48 26.76
CA ALA A 115 -3.70 27.66 26.75
C ALA A 115 -4.68 27.68 27.93
N ARG A 116 -5.28 26.53 28.28
CA ARG A 116 -6.15 26.40 29.46
C ARG A 116 -5.38 26.67 30.76
N GLN A 117 -4.16 26.14 30.87
CA GLN A 117 -3.30 26.39 32.03
C GLN A 117 -2.89 27.86 32.14
N ALA A 118 -2.55 28.51 31.03
CA ALA A 118 -2.22 29.94 31.00
C ALA A 118 -3.42 30.84 31.34
N ALA A 119 -4.65 30.41 31.02
CA ALA A 119 -5.88 31.14 31.34
C ALA A 119 -6.36 30.91 32.79
N ALA A 120 -5.84 29.91 33.50
CA ALA A 120 -6.25 29.63 34.88
C ALA A 120 -5.65 30.66 35.84
N ALA A 121 -6.51 31.33 36.62
CA ALA A 121 -6.06 32.17 37.72
C ALA A 121 -5.40 31.31 38.82
N PRO A 122 -4.35 31.83 39.49
CA PRO A 122 -3.67 31.08 40.55
C PRO A 122 -4.63 30.76 41.70
N ALA A 123 -4.46 29.59 42.31
CA ALA A 123 -5.26 29.19 43.45
C ALA A 123 -5.04 30.17 44.62
N VAL A 124 -6.13 30.71 45.15
CA VAL A 124 -6.11 31.58 46.32
C VAL A 124 -6.57 30.78 47.54
N PRO A 125 -5.77 30.71 48.63
CA PRO A 125 -6.14 30.00 49.85
C PRO A 125 -7.54 30.41 50.34
N ALA A 126 -8.28 29.45 50.89
CA ALA A 126 -9.57 29.74 51.51
C ALA A 126 -9.37 30.61 52.77
N GLY A 127 -10.26 31.58 52.99
CA GLY A 127 -10.18 32.51 54.11
C GLY A 127 -9.22 33.68 53.87
N SER A 128 -8.89 33.96 52.60
CA SER A 128 -8.10 35.12 52.21
C SER A 128 -8.82 36.44 52.53
N VAL A 129 -8.07 37.54 52.54
CA VAL A 129 -8.64 38.89 52.67
C VAL A 129 -9.75 39.16 51.63
N TRP A 130 -9.62 38.56 50.44
CA TRP A 130 -10.62 38.65 49.38
C TRP A 130 -11.91 37.90 49.68
N ASP A 131 -11.85 36.79 50.42
CA ASP A 131 -13.05 36.08 50.88
C ASP A 131 -13.78 36.89 51.94
N ALA A 132 -13.04 37.52 52.86
CA ALA A 132 -13.62 38.41 53.86
C ALA A 132 -14.28 39.63 53.19
N LEU A 133 -13.65 40.15 52.14
CA LEU A 133 -14.21 41.22 51.33
C LEU A 133 -15.48 40.75 50.60
N ALA A 134 -15.45 39.60 49.93
CA ALA A 134 -16.61 39.05 49.25
C ALA A 134 -17.75 38.69 50.21
N GLN A 135 -17.45 38.31 51.45
CA GLN A 135 -18.44 38.12 52.50
C GLN A 135 -19.13 39.43 52.87
N CYS A 136 -18.39 40.52 52.92
CA CYS A 136 -18.94 41.84 53.19
C CYS A 136 -19.74 42.39 52.01
N GLU A 137 -19.25 42.23 50.79
CA GLU A 137 -19.81 42.80 49.56
C GLU A 137 -21.01 42.00 49.03
N ALA A 138 -20.93 40.67 49.05
CA ALA A 138 -21.87 39.78 48.36
C ALA A 138 -22.38 38.63 49.26
N GLY A 139 -22.12 38.68 50.57
CA GLY A 139 -22.45 37.57 51.48
C GLY A 139 -21.68 36.28 51.17
N GLY A 140 -20.57 36.37 50.43
CA GLY A 140 -19.75 35.23 50.02
C GLY A 140 -20.20 34.59 48.70
N ASN A 141 -21.22 35.13 48.03
CA ASN A 141 -21.71 34.59 46.77
C ASN A 141 -20.93 35.15 45.57
N TRP A 142 -19.96 34.36 45.07
CA TRP A 142 -19.13 34.72 43.92
C TRP A 142 -19.88 34.79 42.58
N ALA A 143 -21.06 34.19 42.48
CA ALA A 143 -21.88 34.19 41.26
C ALA A 143 -23.04 35.19 41.33
N ILE A 144 -23.04 36.11 42.31
CA ILE A 144 -24.16 37.04 42.52
C ILE A 144 -24.35 37.97 41.30
N ASN A 145 -25.59 38.08 40.85
CA ASN A 145 -26.05 39.05 39.86
C ASN A 145 -27.50 39.40 40.17
N THR A 146 -27.70 40.43 40.98
CA THR A 146 -29.03 40.88 41.43
C THR A 146 -29.65 41.92 40.50
N GLY A 147 -28.95 42.33 39.44
CA GLY A 147 -29.37 43.44 38.58
C GLY A 147 -29.11 44.84 39.16
N ASN A 148 -28.31 44.96 40.22
CA ASN A 148 -27.95 46.24 40.85
C ASN A 148 -26.79 47.00 40.16
N GLY A 149 -26.33 46.53 39.00
CA GLY A 149 -25.20 47.10 38.26
C GLY A 149 -23.81 46.66 38.73
N TYR A 150 -23.75 45.83 39.77
CA TYR A 150 -22.53 45.20 40.27
C TYR A 150 -22.63 43.67 40.16
N TYR A 151 -21.49 43.02 40.02
CA TYR A 151 -21.44 41.59 39.69
C TYR A 151 -20.37 40.87 40.49
N GLY A 152 -20.67 39.61 40.81
CA GLY A 152 -19.73 38.69 41.43
C GLY A 152 -19.42 39.00 42.89
N GLY A 153 -18.56 38.17 43.49
CA GLY A 153 -18.30 38.18 44.93
C GLY A 153 -17.69 39.49 45.41
N LEU A 154 -16.90 40.15 44.57
CA LEU A 154 -16.27 41.43 44.87
C LEU A 154 -17.08 42.64 44.40
N GLN A 155 -18.33 42.45 43.95
CA GLN A 155 -19.22 43.55 43.55
C GLN A 155 -18.53 44.52 42.56
N PHE A 156 -17.93 43.98 41.50
CA PHE A 156 -17.33 44.79 40.44
C PHE A 156 -18.41 45.47 39.59
N SER A 157 -18.17 46.70 39.11
CA SER A 157 -18.94 47.23 37.99
C SER A 157 -18.41 46.63 36.68
N ALA A 158 -19.25 46.59 35.64
CA ALA A 158 -18.80 46.12 34.32
C ALA A 158 -17.65 46.97 33.77
N SER A 159 -17.65 48.29 34.02
CA SER A 159 -16.58 49.19 33.57
C SER A 159 -15.26 48.93 34.27
N SER A 160 -15.24 48.78 35.59
CA SER A 160 -13.98 48.51 36.33
C SER A 160 -13.44 47.13 36.04
N TRP A 161 -14.31 46.13 35.83
CA TRP A 161 -13.94 44.79 35.39
C TRP A 161 -13.20 44.81 34.04
N HIS A 162 -13.79 45.46 33.05
CA HIS A 162 -13.15 45.58 31.72
C HIS A 162 -11.88 46.43 31.77
N ALA A 163 -11.82 47.46 32.62
CA ALA A 163 -10.64 48.32 32.77
C ALA A 163 -9.39 47.56 33.26
N VAL A 164 -9.57 46.46 34.01
CA VAL A 164 -8.46 45.60 34.47
C VAL A 164 -8.22 44.37 33.58
N GLY A 165 -8.86 44.34 32.40
CA GLY A 165 -8.70 43.30 31.39
C GLY A 165 -9.60 42.08 31.59
N GLY A 166 -10.65 42.19 32.41
CA GLY A 166 -11.70 41.18 32.45
C GLY A 166 -12.49 41.12 31.15
N THR A 167 -13.01 39.94 30.79
CA THR A 167 -13.95 39.76 29.67
C THR A 167 -15.33 39.39 30.22
N GLY A 168 -16.42 39.63 29.50
CA GLY A 168 -17.77 39.32 30.00
C GLY A 168 -18.10 40.01 31.32
N LEU A 169 -18.86 39.37 32.20
CA LEU A 169 -19.24 39.93 33.51
C LEU A 169 -18.62 39.13 34.67
N PRO A 170 -18.20 39.78 35.79
CA PRO A 170 -17.52 39.13 36.91
C PRO A 170 -18.20 37.86 37.43
N HIS A 171 -19.53 37.85 37.55
CA HIS A 171 -20.31 36.70 38.03
C HIS A 171 -20.22 35.44 37.13
N GLN A 172 -19.72 35.59 35.90
CA GLN A 172 -19.49 34.51 34.94
C GLN A 172 -18.11 33.86 35.10
N HIS A 173 -17.26 34.42 35.95
CA HIS A 173 -15.89 33.97 36.19
C HIS A 173 -15.72 33.33 37.56
N SER A 174 -14.72 32.45 37.68
CA SER A 174 -14.41 31.80 38.96
C SER A 174 -13.98 32.82 40.02
N ARG A 175 -14.10 32.41 41.28
CA ARG A 175 -13.58 33.14 42.44
C ARG A 175 -12.13 33.59 42.20
N GLU A 176 -11.28 32.68 41.75
CA GLU A 176 -9.84 32.93 41.55
C GLU A 176 -9.62 34.01 40.48
N THR A 177 -10.38 33.98 39.38
CA THR A 177 -10.31 35.00 38.32
C THR A 177 -10.80 36.35 38.84
N GLN A 178 -11.88 36.37 39.62
CA GLN A 178 -12.38 37.60 40.24
C GLN A 178 -11.35 38.19 41.21
N ILE A 179 -10.68 37.36 42.00
CA ILE A 179 -9.60 37.78 42.90
C ILE A 179 -8.39 38.30 42.11
N ALA A 180 -7.99 37.63 41.03
CA ALA A 180 -6.88 38.08 40.20
C ALA A 180 -7.13 39.46 39.56
N MET A 181 -8.37 39.73 39.13
CA MET A 181 -8.77 41.06 38.66
C MET A 181 -8.90 42.07 39.81
N GLY A 182 -9.35 41.61 40.99
CA GLY A 182 -9.35 42.36 42.24
C GLY A 182 -7.95 42.87 42.60
N GLU A 183 -6.95 42.00 42.55
CA GLU A 183 -5.54 42.30 42.77
C GLU A 183 -5.03 43.38 41.79
N ARG A 184 -5.39 43.29 40.50
CA ARG A 184 -5.06 44.33 39.51
C ARG A 184 -5.72 45.67 39.81
N LEU A 185 -7.02 45.65 40.15
CA LEU A 185 -7.73 46.89 40.49
C LEU A 185 -7.13 47.52 41.75
N ARG A 186 -6.86 46.73 42.79
CA ARG A 186 -6.21 47.18 44.02
C ARG A 186 -4.82 47.76 43.73
N ALA A 187 -4.04 47.15 42.85
CA ALA A 187 -2.73 47.69 42.48
C ALA A 187 -2.84 49.07 41.78
N ALA A 188 -3.91 49.31 41.03
CA ALA A 188 -4.13 50.56 40.30
C ALA A 188 -4.70 51.70 41.19
N GLN A 189 -5.66 51.41 42.08
CA GLN A 189 -6.39 52.43 42.83
C GLN A 189 -6.46 52.20 44.36
N GLY A 190 -5.74 51.20 44.86
CA GLY A 190 -5.78 50.79 46.27
C GLY A 190 -7.10 50.13 46.67
N TRP A 191 -7.29 49.96 47.98
CA TRP A 191 -8.53 49.42 48.56
C TRP A 191 -9.73 50.40 48.52
N GLY A 192 -9.52 51.61 47.97
CA GLY A 192 -10.56 52.62 47.78
C GLY A 192 -11.66 52.21 46.81
N ALA A 193 -11.44 51.15 46.02
CA ALA A 193 -12.46 50.55 45.17
C ALA A 193 -13.65 49.97 45.95
N TRP A 194 -13.42 49.57 47.22
CA TRP A 194 -14.40 48.93 48.10
C TRP A 194 -14.56 49.69 49.42
N PRO A 195 -14.95 50.98 49.40
CA PRO A 195 -14.70 51.91 50.49
C PRO A 195 -15.42 51.57 51.81
N ALA A 196 -16.57 50.90 51.75
CA ALA A 196 -17.31 50.51 52.95
C ALA A 196 -16.70 49.26 53.59
N CYS A 197 -16.49 48.21 52.79
CA CYS A 197 -16.00 46.93 53.28
C CYS A 197 -14.50 46.92 53.56
N SER A 198 -13.67 47.62 52.78
CA SER A 198 -12.24 47.78 53.07
C SER A 198 -12.01 48.44 54.42
N ARG A 199 -12.79 49.47 54.74
CA ARG A 199 -12.73 50.18 56.03
C ARG A 199 -13.17 49.30 57.20
N LYS A 200 -14.21 48.47 57.01
CA LYS A 200 -14.68 47.49 58.01
C LYS A 200 -13.64 46.39 58.28
N LEU A 201 -12.90 46.00 57.24
CA LEU A 201 -11.85 44.98 57.30
C LEU A 201 -10.48 45.54 57.66
N GLY A 202 -10.34 46.86 57.83
CA GLY A 202 -9.07 47.51 58.19
C GLY A 202 -8.04 47.58 57.06
N LEU A 203 -8.48 47.45 55.80
CA LEU A 203 -7.64 47.46 54.60
C LEU A 203 -7.38 48.91 54.18
N ARG A 204 -6.11 49.27 53.98
CA ARG A 204 -5.66 50.61 53.59
C ARG A 204 -4.69 50.52 52.41
#